data_AF-A0A416XH20-F1
#
_entry.id   AF-A0A416XH20-F1
#
_cell.length_a   1.000
_cell.length_b   1.000
_cell.length_c   1.000
_cell.angle_alpha   90.00
_cell.angle_beta   90.00
_cell.angle_gamma   90.00
#
_symmetry.space_group_name_H-M   'P 1'
#
loop_
_entity.id
_entity.type
_entity.pdbx_description
1 polymer ?
#
loop_
_entity_poly.entity_id
_entity_poly.type
_entity_poly.pdbx_seq_one_letter_code
_entity_poly.pdbx_strand_id
1 'polypeptide(L)' 'MYLEASKYINDLTKLIFGGIILTNILNFNIDKMIIFVSGFIAVIILTAFSFALFLKGKE' A
#
# COMPACT_ATOMS: atom_id res chain seq x y z
N MET A 1 -7.10 -16.77 -10.05
CA MET A 1 -7.73 -15.46 -9.70
C MET A 1 -7.13 -14.85 -8.44
N TYR A 2 -7.10 -15.54 -7.30
CA TYR A 2 -6.54 -15.01 -6.04
C TYR A 2 -5.06 -14.59 -6.11
N LEU A 3 -4.22 -15.38 -6.78
CA LEU A 3 -2.79 -15.06 -6.94
C LEU A 3 -2.56 -13.79 -7.77
N GLU A 4 -3.38 -13.57 -8.80
CA GLU A 4 -3.33 -12.36 -9.64
C GLU A 4 -3.81 -11.13 -8.87
N ALA A 5 -4.92 -11.26 -8.14
CA ALA A 5 -5.40 -10.21 -7.23
C ALA A 5 -4.36 -9.87 -6.15
N SER A 6 -3.69 -10.85 -5.56
CA SER A 6 -2.60 -10.64 -4.59
C SER A 6 -1.48 -9.79 -5.19
N LYS A 7 -1.05 -10.08 -6.42
CA LYS A 7 -0.02 -9.31 -7.13
C LYS A 7 -0.47 -7.86 -7.36
N TYR A 8 -1.68 -7.64 -7.87
CA TYR A 8 -2.19 -6.29 -8.11
C TYR A 8 -2.31 -5.48 -6.81
N ILE A 9 -2.77 -6.08 -5.72
CA ILE A 9 -2.86 -5.40 -4.42
C ILE A 9 -1.47 -5.07 -3.89
N ASN A 10 -0.49 -5.97 -4.06
CA ASN A 10 0.89 -5.70 -3.66
C ASN A 10 1.50 -4.54 -4.48
N ASP A 11 1.21 -4.46 -5.77
CA ASP A 11 1.68 -3.36 -6.60
C ASP A 11 1.02 -2.02 -6.22
N LEU A 12 -0.27 -2.04 -5.87
CA LEU A 12 -0.96 -0.88 -5.29
C LEU A 12 -0.33 -0.45 -3.96
N THR A 13 -0.01 -1.39 -3.08
CA THR A 13 0.68 -1.11 -1.80
C THR A 13 2.00 -0.38 -2.03
N LYS A 14 2.82 -0.84 -2.99
CA LYS A 14 4.10 -0.19 -3.34
C LYS A 14 3.87 1.21 -3.89
N LEU A 15 2.83 1.41 -4.70
CA LEU A 15 2.48 2.74 -5.23
C LEU A 15 2.10 3.71 -4.11
N ILE A 16 1.28 3.27 -3.16
CA ILE A 16 0.90 4.08 -1.98
C ILE A 16 2.14 4.40 -1.15
N PHE A 17 3.01 3.41 -0.90
CA PHE A 17 4.26 3.62 -0.16
C PHE A 17 5.17 4.65 -0.86
N GLY A 18 5.34 4.53 -2.18
CA GLY A 18 6.06 5.52 -2.99
C GLY A 18 5.43 6.91 -2.90
N GLY A 19 4.10 7.00 -2.92
CA GLY A 19 3.36 8.26 -2.75
C GLY A 19 3.59 8.94 -1.41
N ILE A 20 3.68 8.18 -0.31
CA ILE A 20 4.01 8.71 1.03
C ILE A 20 5.41 9.34 1.03
N ILE A 21 6.41 8.64 0.47
CA ILE A 21 7.78 9.16 0.37
C ILE A 21 7.80 10.41 -0.51
N LEU A 22 7.13 10.36 -1.67
CA LEU A 22 7.10 11.46 -2.62
C LEU A 22 6.44 12.71 -2.03
N THR A 23 5.40 12.56 -1.21
CA THR A 23 4.76 13.69 -0.51
C THR A 23 5.72 14.42 0.43
N ASN A 24 6.70 13.71 1.00
CA ASN A 24 7.71 14.32 1.86
C ASN A 24 8.77 15.10 1.06
N ILE A 25 9.11 14.62 -0.15
CA ILE A 25 10.07 15.25 -1.07
C ILE A 25 9.46 16.47 -1.75
N LEU A 26 8.18 16.39 -2.13
CA LEU A 26 7.48 17.46 -2.81
C LEU A 26 6.99 18.53 -1.82
N ASN A 27 6.90 19.77 -2.30
CA ASN A 27 6.44 20.90 -1.50
C ASN A 27 4.91 21.04 -1.57
N PHE A 28 4.20 19.94 -1.32
CA PHE A 28 2.74 19.96 -1.30
C PHE A 28 2.22 20.74 -0.10
N ASN A 29 1.20 21.57 -0.33
CA ASN A 29 0.51 22.32 0.72
C ASN A 29 -0.55 21.43 1.40
N ILE A 30 -0.10 20.35 2.04
CA ILE A 30 -0.93 19.34 2.72
C ILE A 30 -0.20 18.94 4.00
N ASP A 31 -0.96 18.54 5.04
CA ASP A 31 -0.38 18.02 6.27
C ASP A 31 0.33 16.68 6.02
N LYS A 32 1.67 16.72 6.02
CA LYS A 32 2.54 15.56 5.78
C LYS A 32 2.39 14.49 6.87
N MET A 33 2.07 14.85 8.11
CA MET A 33 1.87 13.89 9.19
C MET A 33 0.61 13.08 8.97
N ILE A 34 -0.48 13.72 8.50
CA ILE A 34 -1.72 13.02 8.16
C ILE A 34 -1.49 12.04 7.01
N ILE A 35 -0.78 12.46 5.95
CA ILE A 35 -0.47 11.57 4.82
C ILE A 35 0.42 10.39 5.25
N PHE A 36 1.43 10.65 6.08
CA PHE A 36 2.30 9.59 6.58
C PHE A 36 1.52 8.55 7.40
N VAL A 37 0.74 8.99 8.40
CA VAL A 37 0.00 8.08 9.28
C VAL A 37 -1.08 7.30 8.52
N SER A 38 -1.92 8.00 7.74
CA SER A 38 -3.00 7.36 6.99
C SER A 38 -2.47 6.41 5.90
N GLY A 39 -1.43 6.83 5.19
CA GLY A 39 -0.76 6.01 4.19
C GLY A 39 -0.09 4.78 4.80
N PHE A 40 0.58 4.93 5.96
CA PHE A 40 1.23 3.80 6.63
C PHE A 40 0.22 2.75 7.10
N ILE A 41 -0.92 3.17 7.65
CA ILE A 41 -2.02 2.26 7.99
C ILE A 41 -2.53 1.52 6.75
N ALA A 42 -2.75 2.25 5.64
CA ALA A 42 -3.19 1.64 4.39
C ALA A 42 -2.19 0.59 3.86
N VAL A 43 -0.88 0.86 3.95
CA VAL A 43 0.18 -0.07 3.55
C VAL A 43 0.11 -1.36 4.38
N ILE A 44 -0.06 -1.27 5.70
CA ILE A 44 -0.15 -2.45 6.57
C ILE A 44 -1.37 -3.30 6.19
N ILE A 45 -2.54 -2.67 6.06
CA ILE A 45 -3.80 -3.38 5.75
C ILE A 45 -3.71 -4.07 4.39
N LEU A 46 -3.27 -3.35 3.34
CA LEU A 46 -3.17 -3.92 2.00
C LEU A 46 -2.09 -4.99 1.90
N THR A 47 -0.99 -4.87 2.63
CA THR A 47 0.03 -5.93 2.71
C THR A 47 -0.54 -7.20 3.34
N ALA A 48 -1.22 -7.07 4.49
CA ALA A 48 -1.86 -8.22 5.15
C ALA A 48 -2.92 -8.87 4.24
N PHE A 49 -3.72 -8.05 3.55
CA PHE A 49 -4.73 -8.54 2.63
C PHE A 49 -4.13 -9.23 1.39
N SER A 50 -3.11 -8.64 0.77
CA SER A 50 -2.36 -9.25 -0.34
C SER A 50 -1.75 -10.59 0.06
N PHE A 51 -1.18 -10.68 1.28
CA PHE A 51 -0.61 -11.91 1.81
C PHE A 51 -1.68 -12.99 2.06
N ALA A 52 -2.84 -12.62 2.61
CA ALA A 52 -3.96 -13.56 2.78
C ALA A 52 -4.44 -14.13 1.43
N LEU A 53 -4.57 -13.28 0.40
CA LEU A 53 -4.93 -13.72 -0.95
C LEU A 53 -3.84 -14.59 -1.59
N PHE A 54 -2.57 -14.32 -1.30
CA PHE A 54 -1.45 -15.13 -1.77
C PHE A 54 -1.52 -16.55 -1.23
N LEU A 55 -1.74 -16.70 0.08
CA LEU A 55 -1.90 -18.01 0.72
C LEU A 55 -3.08 -18.77 0.12
N LYS A 56 -4.25 -18.12 0.01
CA LYS A 56 -5.45 -18.71 -0.60
C LYS A 56 -5.30 -19.04 -2.08
N GLY A 57 -4.42 -18.34 -2.79
CA GLY A 57 -4.12 -18.62 -4.20
C GLY A 57 -3.11 -19.74 -4.42
N LYS A 58 -2.50 -20.27 -3.36
CA LYS A 58 -1.55 -21.39 -3.37
C LYS A 58 -2.16 -22.72 -2.91
N GLU A 59 -3.29 -22.67 -2.20
CA GLU A 59 -4.19 -23.81 -1.97
C GLU A 59 -4.83 -24.27 -3.29
#